data_AF-A0A938LJW5-F1
#
_entry.id   AF-A0A938LJW5-F1
#
_cell.length_a   1.000
_cell.length_b   1.000
_cell.length_c   1.000
_cell.angle_alpha   90.00
_cell.angle_beta   90.00
_cell.angle_gamma   90.00
#
_symmetry.space_group_name_H-M   'P 1'
#
loop_
_entity.id
_entity.type
_entity.pdbx_description
1 polymer ?
#
loop_
_entity_poly.entity_id
_entity_poly.type
_entity_poly.pdbx_seq_one_letter_code
_entity_poly.pdbx_strand_id
1 'polypeptide(L)'
;MARRSNLGADSLDLLLDTICNVFGGIILMAILVVLQTQTSLGRIPEPRAEDVQRTVEAQRLGFECERLANRAESLAQHRDAVAGTFQATTSPTGERLADAQGAFRKAIEEAQRRVKTTEAEVAASRRDRTKSEDLLRTVESGLKDKQAEVRSLEKEAEQLPTTASRQVRLPHRRGIVVGEAKYFMILAGRAYYVGYRHRGHHHLHVEPDDVADPPPAIYEQAVRITPRAGGGFAVPENVQPGDAVDRLLSAYRPTNDYFVFLVCNDSPSFVAFQRFKAAVAASGFHHVVFPTVAEGGAITVQPWLFHESE
;
A
#
# COMPACT_ATOMS: atom_id res chain seq x y z
N MET A 1 -101.06 -16.22 -13.40
CA MET A 1 -99.59 -16.20 -13.26
C MET A 1 -99.10 -14.78 -13.46
N ALA A 2 -98.69 -14.09 -12.40
CA ALA A 2 -98.01 -12.80 -12.52
C ALA A 2 -97.14 -12.51 -11.29
N ARG A 3 -95.91 -12.10 -11.60
CA ARG A 3 -94.77 -11.71 -10.75
C ARG A 3 -95.14 -10.81 -9.56
N ARG A 4 -94.62 -11.12 -8.38
CA ARG A 4 -94.37 -10.13 -7.32
C ARG A 4 -92.86 -9.90 -7.20
N SER A 5 -92.50 -8.65 -7.35
CA SER A 5 -91.18 -8.05 -7.52
C SER A 5 -90.38 -8.00 -6.23
N ASN A 6 -89.15 -8.52 -6.28
CA ASN A 6 -88.16 -8.56 -5.22
C ASN A 6 -87.35 -7.24 -5.16
N LEU A 7 -88.02 -6.09 -5.02
CA LEU A 7 -87.44 -4.74 -5.16
C LEU A 7 -86.70 -4.19 -3.91
N GLY A 8 -86.53 -5.00 -2.86
CA GLY A 8 -85.92 -4.57 -1.59
C GLY A 8 -84.46 -5.00 -1.38
N ALA A 9 -83.97 -5.98 -2.15
CA ALA A 9 -82.60 -6.51 -2.02
C ALA A 9 -81.60 -5.79 -2.93
N ASP A 10 -82.04 -5.27 -4.08
CA ASP A 10 -81.15 -4.70 -5.10
C ASP A 10 -80.46 -3.40 -4.68
N SER A 11 -81.08 -2.57 -3.83
CA SER A 11 -80.47 -1.29 -3.42
C SER A 11 -79.36 -1.45 -2.39
N LEU A 12 -79.44 -2.49 -1.54
CA LEU A 12 -78.40 -2.81 -0.57
C LEU A 12 -77.25 -3.59 -1.22
N ASP A 13 -77.56 -4.48 -2.16
CA ASP A 13 -76.52 -5.15 -2.96
C ASP A 13 -75.79 -4.16 -3.87
N LEU A 14 -76.47 -3.19 -4.51
CA LEU A 14 -75.78 -2.13 -5.25
C LEU A 14 -74.91 -1.24 -4.35
N LEU A 15 -75.35 -0.98 -3.10
CA LEU A 15 -74.58 -0.20 -2.14
C LEU A 15 -73.33 -0.98 -1.67
N LEU A 16 -73.46 -2.27 -1.40
CA LEU A 16 -72.33 -3.13 -1.06
C LEU A 16 -71.36 -3.27 -2.24
N ASP A 17 -71.87 -3.37 -3.47
CA ASP A 17 -71.04 -3.48 -4.67
C ASP A 17 -70.27 -2.18 -4.94
N THR A 18 -70.91 -1.02 -4.72
CA THR A 18 -70.21 0.28 -4.79
C THR A 18 -69.20 0.46 -3.67
N ILE A 19 -69.48 0.02 -2.44
CA ILE A 19 -68.52 0.08 -1.32
C ILE A 19 -67.33 -0.86 -1.57
N CYS A 20 -67.57 -2.09 -2.01
CA CYS A 20 -66.50 -3.06 -2.33
C CYS A 20 -65.62 -2.58 -3.48
N ASN A 21 -66.21 -1.98 -4.52
CA ASN A 21 -65.45 -1.42 -5.64
C ASN A 21 -64.63 -0.18 -5.22
N VAL A 22 -65.17 0.69 -4.35
CA VAL A 22 -64.43 1.84 -3.83
C VAL A 22 -63.31 1.40 -2.89
N PHE A 23 -63.56 0.44 -2.00
CA PHE A 23 -62.52 -0.12 -1.13
C PHE A 23 -61.42 -0.83 -1.92
N GLY A 24 -61.81 -1.63 -2.93
CA GLY A 24 -60.86 -2.25 -3.85
C GLY A 24 -60.01 -1.22 -4.59
N GLY A 25 -60.62 -0.12 -5.04
CA GLY A 25 -59.91 1.00 -5.67
C GLY A 25 -58.93 1.70 -4.73
N ILE A 26 -59.31 1.93 -3.47
CA ILE A 26 -58.43 2.55 -2.45
C ILE A 26 -57.25 1.62 -2.13
N ILE A 27 -57.49 0.32 -1.96
CA ILE A 27 -56.44 -0.67 -1.70
C ILE A 27 -55.47 -0.73 -2.89
N LEU A 28 -56.00 -0.76 -4.12
CA LEU A 28 -55.17 -0.77 -5.33
C LEU A 28 -54.34 0.51 -5.44
N MET A 29 -54.92 1.67 -5.17
CA MET A 29 -54.21 2.96 -5.14
C MET A 29 -53.11 2.98 -4.08
N ALA A 30 -53.36 2.47 -2.87
CA ALA A 30 -52.37 2.39 -1.82
C ALA A 30 -51.18 1.50 -2.22
N ILE A 31 -51.45 0.33 -2.82
CA ILE A 31 -50.41 -0.57 -3.34
C ILE A 31 -49.63 0.10 -4.48
N LEU A 32 -50.30 0.78 -5.40
CA LEU A 32 -49.65 1.51 -6.49
C LEU A 32 -48.76 2.65 -5.96
N VAL A 33 -49.18 3.40 -4.95
CA VAL A 33 -48.36 4.44 -4.30
C VAL A 33 -47.13 3.83 -3.62
N VAL A 34 -47.26 2.68 -2.97
CA VAL A 34 -46.13 1.96 -2.38
C VAL A 34 -45.16 1.48 -3.46
N LEU A 35 -45.67 0.96 -4.58
CA LEU A 35 -44.82 0.54 -5.70
C LEU A 35 -44.17 1.72 -6.42
N GLN A 36 -44.86 2.87 -6.53
CA GLN A 36 -44.32 4.09 -7.14
C GLN A 36 -43.25 4.74 -6.26
N THR A 37 -43.40 4.70 -4.94
CA THR A 37 -42.36 5.15 -4.01
C THR A 37 -41.14 4.23 -4.04
N GLN A 38 -41.32 2.92 -4.21
CA GLN A 38 -40.21 1.97 -4.37
C GLN A 38 -39.47 2.11 -5.72
N THR A 39 -40.18 2.48 -6.80
CA THR A 39 -39.56 2.64 -8.14
C THR A 39 -38.98 4.03 -8.38
N SER A 40 -39.48 5.07 -7.71
CA SER A 40 -38.93 6.44 -7.80
C SER A 40 -37.70 6.65 -6.92
N LEU A 41 -37.45 5.74 -5.97
CA LEU A 41 -36.21 5.67 -5.19
C LEU A 41 -35.16 4.87 -5.96
N GLY A 42 -34.78 5.38 -7.14
CA GLY A 42 -33.60 4.91 -7.86
C GLY A 42 -32.38 4.96 -6.94
N ARG A 43 -31.86 3.77 -6.58
CA ARG A 43 -30.66 3.56 -5.77
C ARG A 43 -30.66 4.38 -4.46
N ILE A 44 -31.55 4.05 -3.54
CA ILE A 44 -31.15 4.15 -2.13
C ILE A 44 -30.02 3.11 -1.99
N PRO A 45 -28.81 3.51 -1.56
CA PRO A 45 -27.80 2.52 -1.19
C PRO A 45 -28.47 1.61 -0.17
N GLU A 46 -28.55 0.30 -0.43
CA GLU A 46 -28.98 -0.64 0.61
C GLU A 46 -28.21 -0.27 1.87
N PRO A 47 -28.90 0.18 2.94
CA PRO A 47 -28.21 0.49 4.17
C PRO A 47 -27.55 -0.82 4.55
N ARG A 48 -26.22 -0.82 4.56
CA ARG A 48 -25.44 -2.00 4.92
C ARG A 48 -26.05 -2.50 6.23
N ALA A 49 -26.29 -3.80 6.37
CA ALA A 49 -26.92 -4.36 7.56
C ALA A 49 -26.30 -3.82 8.86
N GLU A 50 -25.01 -3.49 8.82
CA GLU A 50 -24.26 -2.80 9.88
C GLU A 50 -24.80 -1.42 10.28
N ASP A 51 -25.26 -0.58 9.35
CA ASP A 51 -25.77 0.77 9.64
C ASP A 51 -27.15 0.70 10.29
N VAL A 52 -28.01 -0.22 9.86
CA VAL A 52 -29.30 -0.47 10.51
C VAL A 52 -29.09 -1.01 11.92
N GLN A 53 -28.17 -1.97 12.09
CA GLN A 53 -27.80 -2.53 13.39
C GLN A 53 -27.31 -1.44 14.37
N ARG A 54 -26.41 -0.56 13.91
CA ARG A 54 -25.88 0.56 14.72
C ARG A 54 -26.96 1.56 15.12
N THR A 55 -27.91 1.82 14.24
CA THR A 55 -29.00 2.76 14.53
C THR A 55 -29.96 2.19 15.58
N VAL A 56 -30.27 0.90 15.50
CA VAL A 56 -31.09 0.18 16.48
C VAL A 56 -30.38 0.09 17.85
N GLU A 57 -29.07 -0.19 17.87
CA GLU A 57 -28.29 -0.20 19.10
C GLU A 57 -28.22 1.19 19.77
N ALA A 58 -28.06 2.25 18.99
CA ALA A 58 -28.06 3.61 19.50
C ALA A 58 -29.42 4.01 20.10
N GLN A 59 -30.53 3.62 19.47
CA GLN A 59 -31.88 3.85 20.00
C GLN A 59 -32.12 3.06 21.28
N ARG A 60 -31.69 1.79 21.32
CA ARG A 60 -31.80 0.95 22.52
C ARG A 60 -31.01 1.55 23.70
N LEU A 61 -29.77 1.99 23.45
CA LEU A 61 -28.95 2.68 24.46
C LEU A 61 -29.61 3.98 24.92
N GLY A 62 -30.20 4.76 24.02
CA GLY A 62 -30.95 5.97 24.37
C GLY A 62 -32.12 5.68 25.30
N PHE A 63 -32.92 4.66 24.98
CA PHE A 63 -34.06 4.25 25.80
C PHE A 63 -33.62 3.70 27.18
N GLU A 64 -32.50 2.97 27.24
CA GLU A 64 -31.94 2.52 28.51
C GLU A 64 -31.44 3.69 29.36
N CYS A 65 -30.79 4.69 28.77
CA CYS A 65 -30.36 5.89 29.48
C CYS A 65 -31.55 6.68 30.04
N GLU A 66 -32.60 6.88 29.25
CA GLU A 66 -33.83 7.55 29.69
C GLU A 66 -34.53 6.78 30.82
N ARG A 67 -34.63 5.45 30.68
CA ARG A 67 -35.19 4.58 31.74
C ARG A 67 -34.39 4.68 33.03
N LEU A 68 -33.06 4.72 32.95
CA LEU A 68 -32.18 4.84 34.11
C LEU A 68 -32.29 6.24 34.75
N ALA A 69 -32.40 7.30 33.95
CA ALA A 69 -32.61 8.67 34.43
C ALA A 69 -33.93 8.78 35.21
N ASN A 70 -35.04 8.30 34.63
CA ASN A 70 -36.35 8.29 35.27
C ASN A 70 -36.35 7.48 36.58
N ARG A 71 -35.65 6.35 36.60
CA ARG A 71 -35.52 5.54 37.82
C ARG A 71 -34.68 6.23 38.89
N ALA A 72 -33.62 6.94 38.51
CA ALA A 72 -32.81 7.72 39.44
C ALA A 72 -33.62 8.88 40.04
N GLU A 73 -34.43 9.56 39.24
CA GLU A 73 -35.31 10.64 39.70
C GLU A 73 -36.39 10.13 40.66
N SER A 74 -37.07 9.03 40.33
CA SER A 74 -38.06 8.39 41.21
C SER A 74 -37.45 7.97 42.56
N LEU A 75 -36.25 7.41 42.56
CA LEU A 75 -35.53 7.06 43.79
C LEU A 75 -35.15 8.29 44.62
N ALA A 76 -34.79 9.41 43.98
CA ALA A 76 -34.54 10.67 44.66
C ALA A 76 -35.82 11.21 45.33
N GLN A 77 -36.97 11.16 44.65
CA GLN A 77 -38.25 11.57 45.22
C GLN A 77 -38.68 10.71 46.41
N HIS A 78 -38.52 9.38 46.32
CA HIS A 78 -38.79 8.47 47.44
C HIS A 78 -37.86 8.71 48.63
N ARG A 79 -36.57 9.00 48.38
CA ARG A 79 -35.61 9.36 49.44
C ARG A 79 -36.07 10.60 50.21
N ASP A 80 -36.49 11.64 49.51
CA ASP A 80 -36.87 12.91 50.14
C ASP A 80 -38.16 12.76 50.97
N ALA A 81 -39.09 11.92 50.52
CA ALA A 81 -40.29 11.56 51.29
C ALA A 81 -39.96 10.78 52.59
N VAL A 82 -39.01 9.85 52.55
CA VAL A 82 -38.57 9.08 53.73
C VAL A 82 -37.76 9.94 54.70
N ALA A 83 -36.94 10.86 54.19
CA ALA A 83 -36.18 11.78 55.03
C ALA A 83 -37.10 12.73 55.83
N GLY A 84 -38.18 13.20 55.21
CA GLY A 84 -39.18 14.05 55.87
C GLY A 84 -39.93 13.34 57.01
N THR A 85 -40.21 12.04 56.87
CA THR A 85 -40.87 11.25 57.93
C THR A 85 -39.91 10.87 59.06
N PHE A 86 -38.61 10.71 58.79
CA PHE A 86 -37.62 10.35 59.82
C PHE A 86 -37.22 11.50 60.74
N GLN A 87 -37.16 12.74 60.25
CA GLN A 87 -36.84 13.92 61.09
C GLN A 87 -37.86 14.17 62.21
N ALA A 88 -39.08 13.65 62.09
CA ALA A 88 -40.12 13.78 63.10
C ALA A 88 -39.95 12.81 64.31
N THR A 89 -39.06 11.82 64.23
CA THR A 89 -38.94 10.74 65.22
C THR A 89 -37.50 10.60 65.71
N THR A 90 -37.05 11.52 66.58
CA THR A 90 -35.64 11.60 66.99
C THR A 90 -35.29 10.53 68.04
N SER A 91 -34.58 9.49 67.60
CA SER A 91 -33.87 8.51 68.44
C SER A 91 -32.39 8.45 67.99
N PRO A 92 -31.45 7.91 68.80
CA PRO A 92 -30.04 7.74 68.40
C PRO A 92 -29.82 6.90 67.13
N THR A 93 -30.83 6.14 66.68
CA THR A 93 -30.83 5.48 65.37
C THR A 93 -30.94 6.48 64.21
N GLY A 94 -31.56 7.64 64.46
CA GLY A 94 -31.76 8.73 63.49
C GLY A 94 -30.47 9.45 63.10
N GLU A 95 -29.51 9.63 64.02
CA GLU A 95 -28.20 10.23 63.70
C GLU A 95 -27.41 9.36 62.73
N ARG A 96 -27.33 8.04 62.99
CA ARG A 96 -26.67 7.10 62.06
C ARG A 96 -27.35 7.06 60.70
N LEU A 97 -28.67 7.18 60.65
CA LEU A 97 -29.40 7.22 59.40
C LEU A 97 -29.15 8.54 58.64
N ALA A 98 -29.07 9.67 59.33
CA ALA A 98 -28.73 10.95 58.75
C ALA A 98 -27.29 10.95 58.16
N ASP A 99 -26.34 10.35 58.87
CA ASP A 99 -24.97 10.15 58.36
C ASP A 99 -24.95 9.24 57.12
N ALA A 100 -25.69 8.12 57.15
CA ALA A 100 -25.82 7.22 56.01
C ALA A 100 -26.48 7.92 54.81
N GLN A 101 -27.51 8.73 55.04
CA GLN A 101 -28.16 9.54 54.00
C GLN A 101 -27.20 10.57 53.41
N GLY A 102 -26.39 11.23 54.25
CA GLY A 102 -25.35 12.16 53.83
C GLY A 102 -24.28 11.49 52.96
N ALA A 103 -23.81 10.30 53.37
CA ALA A 103 -22.87 9.50 52.58
C ALA A 103 -23.48 9.06 51.24
N PHE A 104 -24.73 8.59 51.25
CA PHE A 104 -25.43 8.17 50.03
C PHE A 104 -25.65 9.34 49.06
N ARG A 105 -25.95 10.53 49.56
CA ARG A 105 -26.08 11.75 48.74
C ARG A 105 -24.76 12.12 48.08
N LYS A 106 -23.65 12.10 48.83
CA LYS A 106 -22.32 12.34 48.27
C LYS A 106 -21.96 11.31 47.19
N ALA A 107 -22.27 10.04 47.42
CA ALA A 107 -22.05 8.97 46.44
C ALA A 107 -22.89 9.15 45.16
N ILE A 108 -24.15 9.59 45.28
CA ILE A 108 -24.99 9.92 44.11
C ILE A 108 -24.41 11.11 43.34
N GLU A 109 -24.02 12.18 44.03
CA GLU A 109 -23.45 13.37 43.38
C GLU A 109 -22.13 13.04 42.67
N GLU A 110 -21.29 12.19 43.26
CA GLU A 110 -20.08 11.67 42.63
C GLU A 110 -20.39 10.79 41.41
N ALA A 111 -21.36 9.87 41.52
CA ALA A 111 -21.80 9.04 40.41
C ALA A 111 -22.34 9.89 39.25
N GLN A 112 -23.13 10.93 39.54
CA GLN A 112 -23.63 11.87 38.52
C GLN A 112 -22.50 12.65 37.85
N ARG A 113 -21.47 13.07 38.61
CA ARG A 113 -20.27 13.71 38.01
C ARG A 113 -19.52 12.75 37.10
N ARG A 114 -19.39 11.49 37.50
CA ARG A 114 -18.75 10.45 36.68
C ARG A 114 -19.54 10.20 35.40
N VAL A 115 -20.86 10.07 35.47
CA VAL A 115 -21.72 9.91 34.28
C VAL A 115 -21.53 11.08 33.31
N LYS A 116 -21.61 12.33 33.79
CA LYS A 116 -21.40 13.51 32.94
C LYS A 116 -20.02 13.55 32.29
N THR A 117 -18.99 13.12 33.03
CA THR A 117 -17.62 13.06 32.50
C THR A 117 -17.51 11.99 31.41
N THR A 118 -18.04 10.80 31.66
CA THR A 118 -18.04 9.71 30.67
C THR A 118 -18.90 10.05 29.44
N GLU A 119 -20.03 10.74 29.60
CA GLU A 119 -20.83 11.24 28.48
C GLU A 119 -20.04 12.22 27.61
N ALA A 120 -19.29 13.13 28.23
CA ALA A 120 -18.42 14.06 27.51
C ALA A 120 -17.28 13.34 26.76
N GLU A 121 -16.67 12.32 27.37
CA GLU A 121 -15.64 11.48 26.75
C GLU A 121 -16.18 10.66 25.57
N VAL A 122 -17.38 10.08 25.70
CA VAL A 122 -18.06 9.35 24.61
C VAL A 122 -18.40 10.31 23.48
N ALA A 123 -18.88 11.52 23.77
CA ALA A 123 -19.16 12.54 22.76
C ALA A 123 -17.88 13.04 22.06
N ALA A 124 -16.76 13.14 22.77
CA ALA A 124 -15.46 13.44 22.17
C ALA A 124 -14.99 12.30 21.25
N SER A 125 -15.02 11.05 21.74
CA SER A 125 -14.64 9.86 20.96
C SER A 125 -15.47 9.69 19.69
N ARG A 126 -16.78 10.00 19.74
CA ARG A 126 -17.65 9.98 18.55
C ARG A 126 -17.21 11.02 17.51
N ARG A 127 -16.87 12.24 17.94
CA ARG A 127 -16.37 13.29 17.03
C ARG A 127 -15.06 12.89 16.37
N ASP A 128 -14.14 12.30 17.14
CA ASP A 128 -12.85 11.87 16.61
C ASP A 128 -12.99 10.68 15.66
N ARG A 129 -13.93 9.77 15.93
CA ARG A 129 -14.31 8.71 15.00
C ARG A 129 -14.84 9.25 13.68
N THR A 130 -15.77 10.21 13.69
CA THR A 130 -16.29 10.83 12.47
C THR A 130 -15.17 11.49 11.66
N LYS A 131 -14.27 12.24 12.31
CA LYS A 131 -13.10 12.83 11.65
C LYS A 131 -12.21 11.77 11.00
N SER A 132 -12.00 10.64 11.69
CA SER A 132 -11.19 9.53 11.18
C SER A 132 -11.85 8.85 9.98
N GLU A 133 -13.18 8.67 10.01
CA GLU A 133 -13.96 8.14 8.89
C GLU A 133 -13.91 9.08 7.66
N ASP A 134 -13.96 10.40 7.86
CA ASP A 134 -13.81 11.39 6.77
C ASP A 134 -12.40 11.41 6.18
N LEU A 135 -11.37 11.29 7.02
CA LEU A 135 -9.98 11.15 6.57
C LEU A 135 -9.78 9.87 5.77
N LEU A 136 -10.34 8.74 6.22
CA LEU A 136 -10.29 7.47 5.50
C LEU A 136 -10.93 7.60 4.11
N ARG A 137 -12.12 8.20 4.01
CA ARG A 137 -12.77 8.46 2.71
C ARG A 137 -11.91 9.31 1.78
N THR A 138 -11.23 10.32 2.33
CA THR A 138 -10.33 11.20 1.56
C THR A 138 -9.13 10.43 1.02
N VAL A 139 -8.51 9.60 1.85
CA VAL A 139 -7.37 8.74 1.45
C VAL A 139 -7.80 7.69 0.44
N GLU A 140 -8.95 7.06 0.62
CA GLU A 140 -9.50 6.07 -0.33
C GLU A 140 -9.79 6.70 -1.70
N SER A 141 -10.33 7.93 -1.74
CA SER A 141 -10.52 8.66 -2.99
C SER A 141 -9.18 8.95 -3.66
N GLY A 142 -8.21 9.49 -2.91
CA GLY A 142 -6.87 9.78 -3.45
C GLY A 142 -6.15 8.52 -3.96
N LEU A 143 -6.32 7.37 -3.29
CA LEU A 143 -5.78 6.10 -3.74
C LEU A 143 -6.40 5.67 -5.07
N LYS A 144 -7.72 5.80 -5.23
CA LYS A 144 -8.40 5.49 -6.50
C LYS A 144 -7.92 6.40 -7.64
N ASP A 145 -7.73 7.69 -7.36
CA ASP A 145 -7.23 8.65 -8.34
C ASP A 145 -5.79 8.29 -8.77
N LYS A 146 -4.92 7.97 -7.81
CA LYS A 146 -3.55 7.52 -8.11
C LYS A 146 -3.50 6.18 -8.84
N GLN A 147 -4.39 5.24 -8.54
CA GLN A 147 -4.51 4.00 -9.29
C GLN A 147 -4.97 4.23 -10.74
N ALA A 148 -5.89 5.18 -10.95
CA ALA A 148 -6.31 5.58 -12.29
C ALA A 148 -5.15 6.24 -13.07
N GLU A 149 -4.37 7.11 -12.40
CA GLU A 149 -3.17 7.73 -12.95
C GLU A 149 -2.12 6.69 -13.35
N VAL A 150 -1.79 5.73 -12.47
CA VAL A 150 -0.85 4.64 -12.78
C VAL A 150 -1.33 3.83 -13.98
N ARG A 151 -2.61 3.43 -14.02
CA ARG A 151 -3.17 2.71 -15.19
C ARG A 151 -3.11 3.53 -16.47
N SER A 152 -3.25 4.86 -16.38
CA SER A 152 -3.12 5.74 -17.54
C SER A 152 -1.67 5.82 -18.04
N LEU A 153 -0.70 5.91 -17.12
CA LEU A 153 0.73 5.91 -17.43
C LEU A 153 1.21 4.55 -17.95
N GLU A 154 0.69 3.44 -17.42
CA GLU A 154 0.96 2.10 -17.93
C GLU A 154 0.43 1.97 -19.37
N LYS A 155 -0.79 2.43 -19.63
CA LYS A 155 -1.32 2.48 -21.00
C LYS A 155 -0.50 3.40 -21.90
N GLU A 156 -0.04 4.55 -21.41
CA GLU A 156 0.84 5.45 -22.17
C GLU A 156 2.19 4.79 -22.46
N ALA A 157 2.76 4.04 -21.50
CA ALA A 157 3.99 3.26 -21.68
C ALA A 157 3.83 2.11 -22.68
N GLU A 158 2.68 1.42 -22.67
CA GLU A 158 2.33 0.41 -23.68
C GLU A 158 2.06 1.05 -25.05
N GLN A 159 1.44 2.23 -25.06
CA GLN A 159 1.21 3.08 -26.24
C GLN A 159 2.40 3.95 -26.62
N LEU A 160 3.57 3.71 -26.02
CA LEU A 160 4.85 4.04 -26.60
C LEU A 160 5.35 2.79 -27.37
N PRO A 161 4.64 2.28 -28.40
CA PRO A 161 5.17 1.22 -29.23
C PRO A 161 6.29 1.83 -30.05
N THR A 162 7.41 1.13 -30.10
CA THR A 162 8.17 0.85 -31.34
C THR A 162 8.59 2.00 -32.26
N THR A 163 8.42 3.28 -31.92
CA THR A 163 9.01 4.39 -32.67
C THR A 163 10.52 4.42 -32.48
N ALA A 164 11.02 3.85 -31.36
CA ALA A 164 12.41 3.47 -31.15
C ALA A 164 12.72 2.00 -31.52
N SER A 165 11.72 1.21 -31.89
CA SER A 165 11.90 -0.02 -32.68
C SER A 165 11.69 0.32 -34.16
N ARG A 166 12.36 1.39 -34.61
CA ARG A 166 13.03 1.32 -35.91
C ARG A 166 13.76 -0.01 -35.85
N GLN A 167 13.42 -0.92 -36.74
CA GLN A 167 14.04 -2.23 -36.88
C GLN A 167 15.56 -1.98 -37.03
N VAL A 168 16.26 -1.79 -35.91
CA VAL A 168 17.69 -1.90 -35.82
C VAL A 168 17.85 -3.35 -36.15
N ARG A 169 18.18 -3.64 -37.41
CA ARG A 169 18.85 -4.87 -37.76
C ARG A 169 19.99 -4.93 -36.74
N LEU A 170 19.79 -5.70 -35.67
CA LEU A 170 20.87 -6.08 -34.79
C LEU A 170 21.92 -6.58 -35.76
N PRO A 171 23.08 -5.89 -35.88
CA PRO A 171 24.13 -6.35 -36.75
C PRO A 171 24.28 -7.82 -36.42
N HIS A 172 24.09 -8.70 -37.41
CA HIS A 172 24.31 -10.13 -37.21
C HIS A 172 25.60 -10.23 -36.42
N ARG A 173 25.53 -10.88 -35.25
CA ARG A 173 26.66 -11.13 -34.37
C ARG A 173 27.71 -11.77 -35.28
N ARG A 174 28.61 -10.96 -35.85
CA ARG A 174 29.76 -11.48 -36.59
C ARG A 174 30.41 -12.35 -35.54
N GLY A 175 30.52 -13.66 -35.82
CA GLY A 175 31.20 -14.58 -34.92
C GLY A 175 32.45 -13.87 -34.45
N ILE A 176 32.50 -13.54 -33.16
CA ILE A 176 33.63 -12.81 -32.60
C ILE A 176 34.80 -13.75 -32.87
N VAL A 177 35.71 -13.31 -33.73
CA VAL A 177 36.93 -14.06 -33.99
C VAL A 177 37.57 -14.25 -32.63
N VAL A 178 37.76 -15.52 -32.25
CA VAL A 178 38.10 -15.97 -30.89
C VAL A 178 39.43 -15.34 -30.48
N GLY A 179 39.32 -14.18 -29.83
CA GLY A 179 40.42 -13.45 -29.23
C GLY A 179 40.47 -13.68 -27.73
N GLU A 180 41.57 -13.28 -27.09
CA GLU A 180 41.70 -13.37 -25.64
C GLU A 180 40.88 -12.25 -24.97
N ALA A 181 40.02 -12.63 -24.02
CA ALA A 181 39.20 -11.69 -23.27
C ALA A 181 40.03 -10.93 -22.23
N LYS A 182 39.94 -9.59 -22.22
CA LYS A 182 40.58 -8.72 -21.23
C LYS A 182 39.52 -8.16 -20.31
N TYR A 183 39.44 -8.68 -19.09
CA TYR A 183 38.41 -8.32 -18.12
C TYR A 183 38.82 -7.08 -17.32
N PHE A 184 37.91 -6.13 -17.21
CA PHE A 184 38.06 -4.92 -16.40
C PHE A 184 36.86 -4.75 -15.49
N MET A 185 37.12 -4.52 -14.21
CA MET A 185 36.10 -4.09 -13.26
C MET A 185 36.11 -2.57 -13.17
N ILE A 186 34.94 -1.95 -13.31
CA ILE A 186 34.77 -0.51 -13.16
C ILE A 186 34.03 -0.24 -11.85
N LEU A 187 34.75 0.32 -10.87
CA LEU A 187 34.23 0.62 -9.53
C LEU A 187 34.71 2.00 -9.07
N ALA A 188 33.77 2.85 -8.62
CA ALA A 188 34.01 4.17 -8.07
C ALA A 188 34.87 5.07 -8.99
N GLY A 189 34.61 5.03 -10.30
CA GLY A 189 35.32 5.84 -11.30
C GLY A 189 36.72 5.33 -11.68
N ARG A 190 37.14 4.17 -11.18
CA ARG A 190 38.43 3.54 -11.49
C ARG A 190 38.22 2.23 -12.27
N ALA A 191 39.16 1.91 -13.13
CA ALA A 191 39.23 0.65 -13.84
C ALA A 191 40.31 -0.24 -13.23
N TYR A 192 39.96 -1.47 -12.90
CA TYR A 192 40.84 -2.49 -12.33
C TYR A 192 40.98 -3.63 -13.33
N TYR A 193 42.20 -4.02 -13.67
CA TYR A 193 42.41 -5.18 -14.51
C TYR A 193 42.13 -6.46 -13.73
N VAL A 194 41.22 -7.27 -14.23
CA VAL A 194 40.92 -8.60 -13.69
C VAL A 194 41.66 -9.59 -14.58
N GLY A 195 42.96 -9.75 -14.33
CA GLY A 195 43.76 -10.70 -15.08
C GLY A 195 43.15 -12.10 -14.94
N TYR A 196 42.97 -12.79 -16.06
CA TYR A 196 42.45 -14.15 -16.09
C TYR A 196 43.47 -15.02 -16.81
N ARG A 197 44.08 -15.98 -16.11
CA ARG A 197 44.89 -17.03 -16.76
C ARG A 197 44.22 -18.37 -16.55
N HIS A 198 43.85 -19.01 -17.66
CA HIS A 198 43.39 -20.39 -17.65
C HIS A 198 44.59 -21.32 -17.37
N ARG A 199 44.76 -21.79 -16.13
CA ARG A 199 45.83 -22.72 -15.74
C ARG A 199 45.25 -24.11 -15.48
N GLY A 200 44.85 -24.80 -16.55
CA GLY A 200 44.25 -26.14 -16.47
C GLY A 200 42.89 -26.18 -15.77
N HIS A 201 42.33 -27.38 -15.58
CA HIS A 201 40.88 -27.60 -15.48
C HIS A 201 40.11 -26.92 -14.33
N HIS A 202 40.70 -26.41 -13.24
CA HIS A 202 39.87 -25.91 -12.11
C HIS A 202 40.43 -24.75 -11.29
N HIS A 203 41.44 -23.99 -11.76
CA HIS A 203 42.02 -22.91 -10.96
C HIS A 203 42.01 -21.56 -11.68
N LEU A 204 41.14 -20.68 -11.19
CA LEU A 204 41.11 -19.26 -11.51
C LEU A 204 42.32 -18.58 -10.90
N HIS A 205 43.25 -18.10 -11.73
CA HIS A 205 44.35 -17.27 -11.27
C HIS A 205 44.11 -15.82 -11.68
N VAL A 206 43.88 -14.95 -10.69
CA VAL A 206 43.79 -13.51 -10.91
C VAL A 206 45.18 -12.90 -10.72
N GLU A 207 45.66 -12.14 -11.71
CA GLU A 207 46.95 -11.44 -11.58
C GLU A 207 46.85 -10.37 -10.47
N PRO A 208 47.76 -10.39 -9.48
CA PRO A 208 47.56 -9.74 -8.17
C PRO A 208 47.83 -8.22 -8.15
N ASP A 209 47.96 -7.55 -9.29
CA ASP A 209 48.37 -6.14 -9.29
C ASP A 209 47.22 -5.23 -8.83
N ASP A 210 45.98 -5.52 -9.27
CA ASP A 210 44.80 -4.68 -9.02
C ASP A 210 43.72 -5.32 -8.12
N VAL A 211 43.86 -6.59 -7.75
CA VAL A 211 42.92 -7.33 -6.90
C VAL A 211 43.58 -7.63 -5.55
N ALA A 212 42.81 -7.54 -4.47
CA ALA A 212 43.30 -7.73 -3.10
C ALA A 212 43.83 -9.16 -2.88
N ASP A 213 44.75 -9.29 -1.92
CA ASP A 213 45.25 -10.55 -1.36
C ASP A 213 44.49 -10.78 -0.04
N PRO A 214 43.84 -11.94 0.23
CA PRO A 214 43.93 -13.23 -0.47
C PRO A 214 43.26 -13.25 -1.85
N PRO A 215 43.67 -14.17 -2.75
CA PRO A 215 43.05 -14.36 -4.06
C PRO A 215 41.52 -14.50 -3.92
N PRO A 216 40.77 -14.14 -4.97
CA PRO A 216 39.31 -14.14 -4.93
C PRO A 216 38.78 -15.47 -4.39
N ALA A 217 37.89 -15.38 -3.40
CA ALA A 217 37.23 -16.56 -2.87
C ALA A 217 36.39 -17.18 -3.99
N ILE A 218 36.79 -18.37 -4.45
CA ILE A 218 36.05 -19.16 -5.42
C ILE A 218 35.02 -19.97 -4.64
N TYR A 219 33.77 -19.58 -4.77
CA TYR A 219 32.61 -20.39 -4.36
C TYR A 219 32.22 -21.29 -5.54
N GLU A 220 31.55 -22.43 -5.27
CA GLU A 220 31.16 -23.40 -6.30
C GLU A 220 30.42 -22.79 -7.50
N GLN A 221 29.79 -21.62 -7.33
CA GLN A 221 29.01 -20.94 -8.37
C GLN A 221 29.35 -19.44 -8.54
N ALA A 222 30.38 -18.93 -7.86
CA ALA A 222 30.68 -17.51 -7.87
C ALA A 222 32.15 -17.19 -7.56
N VAL A 223 32.69 -16.19 -8.22
CA VAL A 223 34.00 -15.60 -7.95
C VAL A 223 33.77 -14.24 -7.32
N ARG A 224 34.25 -14.05 -6.09
CA ARG A 224 34.22 -12.75 -5.43
C ARG A 224 35.52 -11.99 -5.68
N ILE A 225 35.44 -10.90 -6.43
CA ILE A 225 36.59 -10.04 -6.78
C ILE A 225 36.57 -8.81 -5.87
N THR A 226 37.65 -8.58 -5.14
CA THR A 226 37.81 -7.40 -4.29
C THR A 226 38.96 -6.56 -4.84
N PRO A 227 38.74 -5.30 -5.26
CA PRO A 227 39.84 -4.45 -5.72
C PRO A 227 40.84 -4.21 -4.60
N ARG A 228 42.12 -4.17 -4.95
CA ARG A 228 43.17 -3.71 -4.02
C ARG A 228 42.96 -2.22 -3.75
N ALA A 229 43.05 -1.81 -2.49
CA ALA A 229 43.01 -0.41 -2.11
C ALA A 229 44.13 0.38 -2.83
N GLY A 230 43.77 1.41 -3.58
CA GLY A 230 44.71 2.20 -4.39
C GLY A 230 45.11 1.56 -5.73
N GLY A 231 44.67 0.33 -6.02
CA GLY A 231 44.87 -0.34 -7.30
C GLY A 231 44.06 0.29 -8.44
N GLY A 232 44.21 -0.28 -9.62
CA GLY A 232 43.58 0.20 -10.85
C GLY A 232 44.08 1.59 -11.26
N PHE A 233 43.46 2.15 -12.28
CA PHE A 233 43.72 3.52 -12.73
C PHE A 233 42.43 4.32 -12.80
N ALA A 234 42.53 5.62 -12.53
CA ALA A 234 41.40 6.53 -12.73
C ALA A 234 41.15 6.72 -14.22
N VAL A 235 39.89 6.61 -14.66
CA VAL A 235 39.55 6.86 -16.06
C VAL A 235 39.44 8.38 -16.26
N PRO A 236 40.32 9.01 -17.06
CA PRO A 236 40.32 10.46 -17.23
C PRO A 236 39.05 10.93 -17.92
N GLU A 237 38.69 12.20 -17.71
CA GLU A 237 37.46 12.76 -18.30
C GLU A 237 37.48 12.76 -19.82
N ASN A 238 38.66 13.06 -20.37
CA ASN A 238 38.95 13.04 -21.78
C ASN A 238 40.17 12.14 -21.96
N VAL A 239 40.00 10.99 -22.63
CA VAL A 239 41.11 10.08 -22.93
C VAL A 239 41.95 10.73 -24.05
N GLN A 240 43.16 11.14 -23.71
CA GLN A 240 44.16 11.70 -24.63
C GLN A 240 45.26 10.65 -24.93
N PRO A 241 45.98 10.79 -26.06
CA PRO A 241 47.15 9.96 -26.33
C PRO A 241 48.17 10.04 -25.18
N GLY A 242 48.66 8.89 -24.72
CA GLY A 242 49.59 8.77 -23.59
C GLY A 242 48.94 8.59 -22.21
N ASP A 243 47.62 8.74 -22.08
CA ASP A 243 46.92 8.44 -20.83
C ASP A 243 47.01 6.95 -20.47
N ALA A 244 46.66 6.60 -19.22
CA ALA A 244 46.68 5.21 -18.77
C ALA A 244 45.83 4.27 -19.64
N VAL A 245 44.66 4.75 -20.09
CA VAL A 245 43.78 4.01 -21.01
C VAL A 245 44.44 3.80 -22.37
N ASP A 246 45.03 4.85 -22.95
CA ASP A 246 45.67 4.76 -24.27
C ASP A 246 46.89 3.83 -24.25
N ARG A 247 47.75 3.97 -23.23
CA ARG A 247 48.89 3.08 -23.01
C ARG A 247 48.45 1.62 -22.87
N LEU A 248 47.40 1.37 -22.10
CA LEU A 248 46.81 0.05 -21.95
C LEU A 248 46.32 -0.49 -23.31
N LEU A 249 45.53 0.28 -24.05
CA LEU A 249 45.00 -0.15 -25.35
C LEU A 249 46.12 -0.43 -26.37
N SER A 250 47.22 0.33 -26.32
CA SER A 250 48.38 0.12 -27.20
C SER A 250 49.12 -1.21 -26.94
N ALA A 251 48.94 -1.82 -25.78
CA ALA A 251 49.54 -3.10 -25.43
C ALA A 251 48.81 -4.31 -26.06
N TYR A 252 47.60 -4.11 -26.61
CA TYR A 252 46.73 -5.17 -27.15
C TYR A 252 46.48 -4.99 -28.64
N ARG A 253 45.97 -6.04 -29.30
CA ARG A 253 45.68 -6.03 -30.74
C ARG A 253 44.18 -6.17 -30.98
N PRO A 254 43.53 -5.19 -31.64
CA PRO A 254 42.08 -5.24 -31.91
C PRO A 254 41.59 -6.48 -32.68
N THR A 255 42.50 -7.15 -33.41
CA THR A 255 42.18 -8.38 -34.16
C THR A 255 42.11 -9.63 -33.29
N ASN A 256 42.77 -9.63 -32.12
CA ASN A 256 43.00 -10.80 -31.29
C ASN A 256 42.54 -10.62 -29.84
N ASP A 257 42.16 -9.41 -29.44
CA ASP A 257 41.76 -9.12 -28.07
C ASP A 257 40.40 -8.42 -28.06
N TYR A 258 39.60 -8.68 -27.03
CA TYR A 258 38.37 -7.95 -26.77
C TYR A 258 38.22 -7.64 -25.29
N PHE A 259 37.47 -6.60 -24.97
CA PHE A 259 37.35 -6.09 -23.61
C PHE A 259 36.04 -6.54 -22.96
N VAL A 260 36.09 -7.01 -21.73
CA VAL A 260 34.91 -7.36 -20.94
C VAL A 260 34.81 -6.43 -19.74
N PHE A 261 33.74 -5.67 -19.64
CA PHE A 261 33.52 -4.72 -18.55
C PHE A 261 32.55 -5.26 -17.51
N LEU A 262 33.00 -5.36 -16.26
CA LEU A 262 32.17 -5.62 -15.08
C LEU A 262 31.86 -4.26 -14.45
N VAL A 263 30.65 -3.73 -14.66
CA VAL A 263 30.31 -2.34 -14.32
C VAL A 263 29.37 -2.29 -13.12
N CYS A 264 29.81 -1.65 -12.04
CA CYS A 264 29.01 -1.45 -10.85
C CYS A 264 27.89 -0.41 -11.08
N ASN A 265 26.73 -0.64 -10.46
CA ASN A 265 25.55 0.24 -10.58
C ASN A 265 25.65 1.53 -9.73
N ASP A 266 26.78 2.24 -9.82
CA ASP A 266 26.96 3.56 -9.22
C ASP A 266 27.29 4.60 -10.30
N SER A 267 26.90 5.85 -10.06
CA SER A 267 27.05 6.93 -11.04
C SER A 267 28.52 7.16 -11.46
N PRO A 268 29.51 7.21 -10.54
CA PRO A 268 30.92 7.31 -10.92
C PRO A 268 31.41 6.17 -11.82
N SER A 269 31.06 4.91 -11.50
CA SER A 269 31.43 3.75 -12.30
C SER A 269 30.85 3.81 -13.71
N PHE A 270 29.58 4.18 -13.85
CA PHE A 270 28.95 4.28 -15.17
C PHE A 270 29.60 5.36 -16.04
N VAL A 271 29.91 6.53 -15.47
CA VAL A 271 30.58 7.62 -16.19
C VAL A 271 31.99 7.19 -16.65
N ALA A 272 32.77 6.56 -15.76
CA ALA A 272 34.08 6.02 -16.13
C ALA A 272 33.99 4.93 -17.20
N PHE A 273 33.01 4.05 -17.09
CA PHE A 273 32.75 3.02 -18.11
C PHE A 273 32.47 3.63 -19.48
N GLN A 274 31.61 4.64 -19.59
CA GLN A 274 31.30 5.27 -20.89
C GLN A 274 32.54 5.88 -21.54
N ARG A 275 33.39 6.53 -20.74
CA ARG A 275 34.67 7.12 -21.20
C ARG A 275 35.62 6.03 -21.70
N PHE A 276 35.79 4.95 -20.92
CA PHE A 276 36.67 3.85 -21.29
C PHE A 276 36.13 3.10 -22.53
N LYS A 277 34.83 2.78 -22.56
CA LYS A 277 34.16 2.18 -23.71
C LYS A 277 34.34 3.00 -24.99
N ALA A 278 34.22 4.32 -24.92
CA ALA A 278 34.42 5.19 -26.08
C ALA A 278 35.85 5.07 -26.61
N ALA A 279 36.86 5.06 -25.74
CA ALA A 279 38.26 4.85 -26.13
C ALA A 279 38.51 3.46 -26.75
N VAL A 280 37.96 2.41 -26.13
CA VAL A 280 38.05 1.02 -26.64
C VAL A 280 37.46 0.91 -28.04
N ALA A 281 36.27 1.49 -28.25
CA ALA A 281 35.60 1.50 -29.55
C ALA A 281 36.36 2.35 -30.59
N ALA A 282 36.91 3.50 -30.20
CA ALA A 282 37.70 4.36 -31.07
C ALA A 282 38.99 3.68 -31.54
N SER A 283 39.61 2.85 -30.68
CA SER A 283 40.78 2.03 -31.03
C SER A 283 40.43 0.74 -31.78
N GLY A 284 39.15 0.52 -32.14
CA GLY A 284 38.70 -0.59 -32.97
C GLY A 284 38.49 -1.92 -32.23
N PHE A 285 38.54 -1.93 -30.90
CA PHE A 285 38.32 -3.14 -30.12
C PHE A 285 36.83 -3.46 -29.95
N HIS A 286 36.52 -4.75 -29.90
CA HIS A 286 35.23 -5.24 -29.46
C HIS A 286 35.11 -5.19 -27.93
N HIS A 287 33.88 -5.01 -27.43
CA HIS A 287 33.64 -5.08 -26.00
C HIS A 287 32.31 -5.75 -25.63
N VAL A 288 32.28 -6.30 -24.43
CA VAL A 288 31.10 -6.89 -23.76
C VAL A 288 30.94 -6.22 -22.41
N VAL A 289 29.70 -6.09 -21.95
CA VAL A 289 29.37 -5.39 -20.70
C VAL A 289 28.50 -6.29 -19.84
N PHE A 290 28.88 -6.49 -18.59
CA PHE A 290 28.11 -7.18 -17.58
C PHE A 290 27.83 -6.22 -16.42
N PRO A 291 26.54 -5.84 -16.20
CA PRO A 291 26.18 -5.06 -15.03
C PRO A 291 26.36 -5.91 -13.77
N THR A 292 26.92 -5.32 -12.72
CA THR A 292 27.13 -5.98 -11.43
C THR A 292 26.77 -5.05 -10.27
N VAL A 293 26.61 -5.63 -9.08
CA VAL A 293 26.32 -4.93 -7.83
C VAL A 293 27.51 -5.11 -6.90
N ALA A 294 28.02 -4.00 -6.36
CA ALA A 294 29.11 -4.04 -5.39
C ALA A 294 28.55 -4.26 -3.98
N GLU A 295 28.98 -5.34 -3.32
CA GLU A 295 28.63 -5.67 -1.95
C GLU A 295 29.87 -5.54 -1.06
N GLY A 296 29.87 -4.52 -0.19
CA GLY A 296 31.01 -4.24 0.69
C GLY A 296 32.31 -3.91 -0.07
N GLY A 297 32.19 -3.30 -1.26
CA GLY A 297 33.33 -2.94 -2.11
C GLY A 297 33.89 -4.09 -2.96
N ALA A 298 33.28 -5.27 -2.91
CA ALA A 298 33.60 -6.41 -3.78
C ALA A 298 32.48 -6.65 -4.80
N ILE A 299 32.80 -7.27 -5.92
CA ILE A 299 31.80 -7.76 -6.89
C ILE A 299 31.78 -9.29 -6.88
N THR A 300 30.60 -9.85 -7.10
CA THR A 300 30.42 -11.30 -7.21
C THR A 300 29.99 -11.61 -8.64
N VAL A 301 30.77 -12.41 -9.35
CA VAL A 301 30.52 -12.77 -10.75
C VAL A 301 30.47 -14.29 -10.92
N GLN A 302 29.59 -14.79 -11.80
CA GLN A 302 29.45 -16.22 -12.00
C GLN A 302 30.61 -16.77 -12.87
N PRO A 303 31.15 -17.98 -12.59
CA PRO A 303 32.34 -18.50 -13.26
C PRO A 303 32.21 -18.65 -14.79
N TRP A 304 31.02 -18.96 -15.30
CA TRP A 304 30.77 -19.13 -16.74
C TRP A 304 31.00 -17.87 -17.55
N LEU A 305 30.99 -16.68 -16.93
CA LEU A 305 31.41 -15.42 -17.58
C LEU A 305 32.87 -15.46 -18.08
N PHE A 306 33.65 -16.41 -17.59
CA PHE A 306 35.03 -16.64 -17.98
C PHE A 306 35.23 -17.85 -18.92
N HIS A 307 34.17 -18.59 -19.27
CA HIS A 307 34.27 -19.85 -20.01
C HIS A 307 33.68 -19.81 -21.44
N GLU A 308 33.16 -18.69 -21.92
CA GLU A 308 32.49 -18.61 -23.25
C GLU A 308 33.43 -18.54 -24.48
N SER A 309 34.70 -18.95 -24.39
CA SER A 309 35.65 -18.86 -25.52
C SER A 309 36.04 -20.18 -26.18
N GLU A 310 35.20 -21.23 -26.12
CA GLU A 310 35.34 -22.43 -26.96
C GLU A 310 34.46 -22.39 -28.21
#